data_AF-A0A966CD42-F1
#
_entry.id   AF-A0A966CD42-F1
#
_cell.length_a   1.000
_cell.length_b   1.000
_cell.length_c   1.000
_cell.angle_alpha   90.00
_cell.angle_beta   90.00
_cell.angle_gamma   90.00
#
_symmetry.space_group_name_H-M   'P 1'
#
loop_
_entity.id
_entity.type
_entity.pdbx_description
1 polymer ?
#
loop_
_entity_poly.entity_id
_entity_poly.type
_entity_poly.pdbx_seq_one_letter_code
_entity_poly.pdbx_strand_id
1 'polypeptide(L)'
;MTKQNQSLPTSFLIVTGRFIWQKLWLLMMSNLAPTNDKGSYNRPSSQFCHQISQEKDSIYTAEAGRYSLYVGISCPWAHRTLMVRTLKGLENVIEVNFVIPAVNQGGWIMENTSENCQTLRQLYQLSKPNYKGRCTVPVLWDKKTKTIVNNESSEIIILLNNEFNQFAKNAHLNLYSDDLKIEIDPWNEKIYHHINNGVYRCGFAQTQSAYEEACKGLFKILDEIEANLTNNRYLCGNNLTLADIRLFTTLIRFDIVYYSLFKCSVKMIKDYPNLSRYLDDINNLSYIKNTYDLNMIKKDYYGNLFPLNPSGIIPL
;
A
#
# COMPACT_ATOMS: atom_id res chain seq x y z
N MET A 1 5.66 -48.16 26.15
CA MET A 1 5.73 -46.69 26.31
C MET A 1 4.31 -46.13 26.24
N THR A 2 3.71 -45.90 27.40
CA THR A 2 2.35 -45.37 27.56
C THR A 2 2.31 -43.92 27.11
N LYS A 3 1.47 -43.62 26.10
CA LYS A 3 1.15 -42.24 25.70
C LYS A 3 0.56 -41.52 26.92
N GLN A 4 1.22 -40.46 27.38
CA GLN A 4 0.67 -39.56 28.39
C GLN A 4 -0.69 -39.04 27.90
N ASN A 5 -1.73 -39.24 28.71
CA ASN A 5 -2.99 -38.52 28.59
C ASN A 5 -2.68 -37.03 28.73
N GLN A 6 -2.65 -36.31 27.61
CA GLN A 6 -2.59 -34.84 27.64
C GLN A 6 -3.96 -34.33 28.10
N SER A 7 -4.10 -34.07 29.40
CA SER A 7 -5.28 -33.40 29.95
C SER A 7 -5.41 -32.00 29.35
N LEU A 8 -6.61 -31.62 28.92
CA LEU A 8 -6.90 -30.27 28.45
C LEU A 8 -6.55 -29.22 29.53
N PRO A 9 -6.16 -27.99 29.15
CA PRO A 9 -5.86 -26.91 30.10
C PRO A 9 -7.04 -26.64 31.06
N THR A 10 -6.74 -26.26 32.31
CA THR A 10 -7.78 -25.91 33.28
C THR A 10 -8.52 -24.63 32.87
N SER A 11 -9.80 -24.51 33.25
CA SER A 11 -10.62 -23.33 32.96
C SER A 11 -9.95 -22.02 33.42
N PHE A 12 -9.34 -22.03 34.61
CA PHE A 12 -8.61 -20.88 35.16
C PHE A 12 -7.44 -20.44 34.25
N LEU A 13 -6.64 -21.39 33.76
CA LEU A 13 -5.53 -21.10 32.86
C LEU A 13 -6.03 -20.50 31.53
N ILE A 14 -7.12 -21.03 30.99
CA ILE A 14 -7.73 -20.53 29.75
C ILE A 14 -8.24 -19.09 29.94
N VAL A 15 -9.01 -18.82 30.99
CA VAL A 15 -9.58 -17.48 31.25
C VAL A 15 -8.46 -16.45 31.44
N THR A 16 -7.46 -16.79 32.27
CA THR A 16 -6.32 -15.91 32.55
C THR A 16 -5.48 -15.66 31.29
N GLY A 17 -5.18 -16.72 30.54
CA GLY A 17 -4.44 -16.63 29.28
C GLY A 17 -5.16 -15.77 28.24
N ARG A 18 -6.49 -15.95 28.08
CA ARG A 18 -7.30 -15.12 27.18
C ARG A 18 -7.27 -13.65 27.57
N PHE A 19 -7.39 -13.34 28.86
CA PHE A 19 -7.36 -11.97 29.35
C PHE A 19 -6.00 -11.30 29.07
N ILE A 20 -4.90 -11.96 29.44
CA ILE A 20 -3.54 -11.45 29.22
C ILE A 20 -3.28 -11.25 27.73
N TRP A 21 -3.60 -12.26 26.91
CA TRP A 21 -3.42 -12.21 25.47
C TRP A 21 -4.20 -11.04 24.84
N GLN A 22 -5.48 -10.89 25.20
CA GLN A 22 -6.31 -9.81 24.68
C GLN A 22 -5.77 -8.42 25.03
N LYS A 23 -5.30 -8.22 26.28
CA LYS A 23 -4.73 -6.95 26.71
C LYS A 23 -3.41 -6.62 26.01
N LEU A 24 -2.53 -7.61 25.87
CA LEU A 24 -1.28 -7.45 25.12
C LEU A 24 -1.56 -7.15 23.64
N TRP A 25 -2.51 -7.87 23.04
CA TRP A 25 -2.93 -7.65 21.66
C TRP A 25 -3.42 -6.22 21.44
N LEU A 26 -4.32 -5.71 22.30
CA LEU A 26 -4.82 -4.32 22.20
C LEU A 26 -3.70 -3.28 22.33
N LEU A 27 -2.76 -3.48 23.26
CA LEU A 27 -1.62 -2.57 23.44
C LEU A 27 -0.72 -2.52 22.20
N MET A 28 -0.44 -3.67 21.59
CA MET A 28 0.41 -3.73 20.40
C MET A 28 -0.33 -3.20 19.17
N MET A 29 -1.62 -3.51 19.03
CA MET A 29 -2.46 -3.02 17.94
C MET A 29 -2.64 -1.51 17.98
N SER A 30 -2.77 -0.88 19.14
CA SER A 30 -2.91 0.59 19.23
C SER A 30 -1.64 1.33 18.77
N ASN A 31 -0.46 0.72 18.95
CA ASN A 31 0.81 1.23 18.42
C ASN A 31 0.94 1.04 16.90
N LEU A 32 0.59 -0.16 16.41
CA LEU A 32 0.65 -0.49 14.98
C LEU A 32 -0.39 0.31 14.16
N ALA A 33 -1.61 0.37 14.67
CA ALA A 33 -2.79 0.91 14.03
C ALA A 33 -3.59 1.79 15.02
N PRO A 34 -3.27 3.10 15.11
CA PRO A 34 -4.00 4.04 15.94
C PRO A 34 -5.49 4.04 15.61
N THR A 35 -6.34 4.08 16.63
CA THR A 35 -7.79 4.08 16.46
C THR A 35 -8.43 5.33 17.03
N ASN A 36 -9.62 5.66 16.55
CA ASN A 36 -10.51 6.59 17.25
C ASN A 36 -11.22 5.92 18.44
N ASP A 37 -12.04 6.67 19.17
CA ASP A 37 -12.79 6.19 20.35
C ASP A 37 -13.75 5.01 20.04
N LYS A 38 -14.08 4.80 18.77
CA LYS A 38 -14.94 3.70 18.31
C LYS A 38 -14.15 2.44 17.92
N GLY A 39 -12.82 2.47 18.00
CA GLY A 39 -11.94 1.36 17.62
C GLY A 39 -11.69 1.24 16.11
N SER A 40 -12.08 2.25 15.32
CA SER A 40 -11.78 2.31 13.89
C SER A 40 -10.37 2.83 13.68
N TYR A 41 -9.61 2.14 12.83
CA TYR A 41 -8.28 2.56 12.41
C TYR A 41 -8.31 3.96 11.78
N ASN A 42 -7.39 4.82 12.22
CA ASN A 42 -7.13 6.14 11.67
C ASN A 42 -5.71 6.19 11.10
N ARG A 43 -5.59 6.44 9.80
CA ARG A 43 -4.31 6.49 9.10
C ARG A 43 -3.66 7.86 9.30
N PRO A 44 -2.42 7.94 9.84
CA PRO A 44 -1.70 9.21 9.87
C PRO A 44 -1.41 9.73 8.46
N SER A 45 -1.61 11.03 8.23
CA SER A 45 -1.30 11.69 6.97
C SER A 45 0.20 11.78 6.70
N SER A 46 0.56 11.76 5.43
CA SER A 46 1.91 12.06 4.91
C SER A 46 2.33 13.49 5.29
N GLN A 47 3.63 13.73 5.48
CA GLN A 47 4.16 15.02 5.98
C GLN A 47 5.07 15.73 4.97
N PHE A 48 5.45 15.05 3.89
CA PHE A 48 6.24 15.61 2.80
C PHE A 48 5.38 15.58 1.53
N CYS A 49 4.96 16.75 1.07
CA CYS A 49 4.04 16.94 -0.06
C CYS A 49 4.58 18.01 -1.04
N HIS A 50 5.90 18.09 -1.21
CA HIS A 50 6.47 19.03 -2.18
C HIS A 50 6.19 18.56 -3.61
N GLN A 51 6.10 19.54 -4.52
CA GLN A 51 5.86 19.33 -5.94
C GLN A 51 7.18 19.36 -6.73
N ILE A 52 7.17 18.73 -7.90
CA ILE A 52 8.19 18.91 -8.93
C ILE A 52 7.56 19.79 -10.01
N SER A 53 8.31 20.75 -10.52
CA SER A 53 7.83 21.68 -11.54
C SER A 53 9.00 22.27 -12.32
N GLN A 54 8.76 22.63 -13.58
CA GLN A 54 9.72 23.35 -14.43
C GLN A 54 9.66 24.88 -14.28
N GLU A 55 8.85 25.39 -13.35
CA GLU A 55 8.81 26.82 -13.03
C GLU A 55 10.18 27.34 -12.55
N LYS A 56 10.50 28.58 -12.92
CA LYS A 56 11.85 29.18 -12.76
C LYS A 56 12.38 29.17 -11.32
N ASP A 57 11.49 29.25 -10.33
CA ASP A 57 11.83 29.28 -8.91
C ASP A 57 11.56 27.96 -8.18
N SER A 58 11.27 26.88 -8.94
CA SER A 58 11.06 25.57 -8.35
C SER A 58 12.35 25.01 -7.76
N ILE A 59 12.31 24.66 -6.47
CA ILE A 59 13.41 23.96 -5.80
C ILE A 59 13.64 22.57 -6.44
N TYR A 60 12.55 21.92 -6.84
CA TYR A 60 12.55 20.58 -7.41
C TYR A 60 12.14 20.63 -8.88
N THR A 61 13.11 20.50 -9.78
CA THR A 61 12.93 20.49 -11.24
C THR A 61 13.11 19.09 -11.80
N ALA A 62 12.24 18.67 -12.71
CA ALA A 62 12.34 17.33 -13.28
C ALA A 62 13.64 17.21 -14.10
N GLU A 63 14.52 16.30 -13.67
CA GLU A 63 15.85 16.04 -14.24
C GLU A 63 16.10 14.54 -14.24
N ALA A 64 16.59 14.00 -15.36
CA ALA A 64 16.99 12.59 -15.44
C ALA A 64 18.16 12.30 -14.50
N GLY A 65 18.04 11.24 -13.71
CA GLY A 65 19.07 10.82 -12.77
C GLY A 65 19.12 11.61 -11.45
N ARG A 66 18.32 12.66 -11.26
CA ARG A 66 18.27 13.46 -10.03
C ARG A 66 17.53 12.76 -8.89
N TYR A 67 16.48 12.01 -9.20
CA TYR A 67 15.56 11.46 -8.21
C TYR A 67 15.72 9.96 -8.01
N SER A 68 15.43 9.51 -6.79
CA SER A 68 15.36 8.08 -6.44
C SER A 68 14.05 7.78 -5.70
N LEU A 69 13.47 6.62 -5.96
CA LEU A 69 12.29 6.10 -5.26
C LEU A 69 12.70 5.03 -4.25
N TYR A 70 12.34 5.20 -2.98
CA TYR A 70 12.47 4.15 -1.97
C TYR A 70 11.15 3.41 -1.81
N VAL A 71 11.17 2.10 -2.04
CA VAL A 71 9.95 1.28 -2.14
C VAL A 71 10.09 -0.05 -1.40
N GLY A 72 9.05 -0.43 -0.66
CA GLY A 72 8.90 -1.80 -0.16
C GLY A 72 8.04 -2.59 -1.13
N ILE A 73 8.57 -3.69 -1.70
CA ILE A 73 7.91 -4.46 -2.77
C ILE A 73 6.50 -4.96 -2.38
N SER A 74 6.30 -5.22 -1.09
CA SER A 74 5.03 -5.68 -0.53
C SER A 74 3.98 -4.57 -0.39
N CYS A 75 4.39 -3.31 -0.27
CA CYS A 75 3.53 -2.19 0.04
C CYS A 75 2.68 -1.76 -1.17
N PRO A 76 1.33 -1.75 -1.08
CA PRO A 76 0.47 -1.36 -2.20
C PRO A 76 0.64 0.11 -2.57
N TRP A 77 0.91 0.98 -1.59
CA TRP A 77 1.14 2.41 -1.82
C TRP A 77 2.42 2.64 -2.64
N ALA A 78 3.50 1.92 -2.32
CA ALA A 78 4.74 1.98 -3.08
C ALA A 78 4.62 1.29 -4.44
N HIS A 79 3.83 0.23 -4.54
CA HIS A 79 3.58 -0.46 -5.80
C HIS A 79 2.96 0.47 -6.86
N ARG A 80 2.14 1.45 -6.48
CA ARG A 80 1.59 2.45 -7.41
C ARG A 80 2.68 3.23 -8.13
N THR A 81 3.71 3.65 -7.41
CA THR A 81 4.81 4.44 -7.98
C THR A 81 5.66 3.60 -8.92
N LEU A 82 5.87 2.32 -8.60
CA LEU A 82 6.54 1.36 -9.48
C LEU A 82 5.74 1.12 -10.77
N MET A 83 4.43 0.96 -10.68
CA MET A 83 3.58 0.79 -11.86
C MET A 83 3.63 2.01 -12.78
N VAL A 84 3.43 3.23 -12.25
CA VAL A 84 3.48 4.44 -13.07
C VAL A 84 4.87 4.68 -13.66
N ARG A 85 5.93 4.47 -12.87
CA ARG A 85 7.32 4.54 -13.37
C ARG A 85 7.53 3.61 -14.56
N THR A 86 7.03 2.38 -14.48
CA THR A 86 7.15 1.36 -15.53
C THR A 86 6.31 1.70 -16.75
N LEU A 87 5.04 2.08 -16.56
CA LEU A 87 4.13 2.45 -17.64
C LEU A 87 4.62 3.69 -18.42
N LYS A 88 5.20 4.67 -17.73
CA LYS A 88 5.82 5.86 -18.36
C LYS A 88 7.19 5.57 -18.97
N GLY A 89 7.80 4.41 -18.68
CA GLY A 89 9.14 4.05 -19.15
C GLY A 89 10.24 4.93 -18.55
N LEU A 90 10.14 5.22 -17.25
CA LEU A 90 11.03 6.10 -16.49
C LEU A 90 12.17 5.34 -15.81
N GLU A 91 12.47 4.11 -16.22
CA GLU A 91 13.40 3.26 -15.48
C GLU A 91 14.83 3.79 -15.47
N ASN A 92 15.24 4.44 -16.56
CA ASN A 92 16.54 5.08 -16.71
C ASN A 92 16.56 6.52 -16.17
N VAL A 93 15.41 7.05 -15.75
CA VAL A 93 15.24 8.44 -15.31
C VAL A 93 15.22 8.53 -13.80
N ILE A 94 14.51 7.60 -13.16
CA ILE A 94 14.29 7.56 -11.72
C ILE A 94 14.79 6.21 -11.21
N GLU A 95 15.80 6.26 -10.35
CA GLU A 95 16.38 5.10 -9.71
C GLU A 95 15.42 4.52 -8.67
N VAL A 96 15.49 3.21 -8.41
CA VAL A 96 14.69 2.56 -7.36
C VAL A 96 15.62 1.92 -6.34
N ASN A 97 15.39 2.24 -5.07
CA ASN A 97 16.05 1.65 -3.91
C ASN A 97 15.03 0.83 -3.13
N PHE A 98 15.25 -0.48 -3.04
CA PHE A 98 14.34 -1.37 -2.32
C PHE A 98 14.62 -1.36 -0.82
N VAL A 99 13.54 -1.45 -0.04
CA VAL A 99 13.61 -1.64 1.40
C VAL A 99 12.89 -2.91 1.81
N ILE A 100 13.39 -3.54 2.86
CA ILE A 100 12.82 -4.75 3.46
C ILE A 100 12.28 -4.45 4.88
N PRO A 101 11.23 -5.15 5.32
CA PRO A 101 10.66 -4.98 6.65
C PRO A 101 11.66 -5.35 7.76
N ALA A 102 11.75 -4.52 8.79
CA ALA A 102 12.58 -4.79 9.98
C ALA A 102 11.78 -5.56 11.04
N VAL A 103 11.73 -6.90 10.92
CA VAL A 103 10.84 -7.78 11.72
C VAL A 103 10.85 -7.49 13.22
N ASN A 104 12.03 -7.29 13.81
CA ASN A 104 12.19 -7.14 15.27
C ASN A 104 12.15 -5.68 15.77
N GLN A 105 12.35 -4.71 14.88
CA GLN A 105 12.48 -3.28 15.26
C GLN A 105 11.33 -2.42 14.75
N GLY A 106 10.55 -2.95 13.80
CA GLY A 106 9.56 -2.20 13.04
C GLY A 106 10.20 -1.26 12.00
N GLY A 107 9.41 -0.88 10.99
CA GLY A 107 9.87 0.00 9.92
C GLY A 107 10.64 -0.74 8.82
N TRP A 108 11.56 -0.03 8.17
CA TRP A 108 12.17 -0.43 6.90
C TRP A 108 13.70 -0.31 6.94
N ILE A 109 14.37 -1.38 6.52
CA ILE A 109 15.83 -1.46 6.33
C ILE A 109 16.13 -1.39 4.83
N MET A 110 17.22 -0.74 4.44
CA MET A 110 17.62 -0.69 3.05
C MET A 110 18.15 -2.05 2.60
N GLU A 111 17.71 -2.55 1.44
CA GLU A 111 18.26 -3.79 0.87
C GLU A 111 19.74 -3.58 0.49
N ASN A 112 20.05 -2.41 -0.08
CA ASN A 112 21.39 -1.94 -0.33
C ASN A 112 21.58 -0.57 0.34
N THR A 113 22.76 -0.31 0.90
CA THR A 113 23.07 1.00 1.48
C THR A 113 22.90 2.11 0.44
N SER A 114 22.17 3.17 0.79
CA SER A 114 21.97 4.34 -0.05
C SER A 114 22.05 5.61 0.80
N GLU A 115 22.65 6.69 0.29
CA GLU A 115 22.84 7.95 1.02
C GLU A 115 23.51 7.77 2.41
N ASN A 116 24.42 6.80 2.52
CA ASN A 116 25.03 6.36 3.79
C ASN A 116 24.00 5.94 4.89
N CYS A 117 22.77 5.61 4.49
CA CYS A 117 21.70 5.16 5.35
C CYS A 117 21.52 3.64 5.21
N GLN A 118 21.39 2.96 6.35
CA GLN A 118 21.05 1.55 6.47
C GLN A 118 19.54 1.34 6.70
N THR A 119 18.83 2.37 7.14
CA THR A 119 17.40 2.32 7.42
C THR A 119 16.66 3.49 6.81
N LEU A 120 15.38 3.30 6.48
CA LEU A 120 14.54 4.39 5.99
C LEU A 120 14.41 5.49 7.05
N ARG A 121 14.46 5.14 8.35
CA ARG A 121 14.45 6.11 9.44
C ARG A 121 15.63 7.08 9.36
N GLN A 122 16.83 6.58 9.08
CA GLN A 122 18.01 7.42 8.89
C GLN A 122 17.84 8.36 7.69
N LEU A 123 17.22 7.91 6.59
CA LEU A 123 16.93 8.76 5.43
C LEU A 123 15.97 9.91 5.78
N TYR A 124 14.90 9.62 6.55
CA TYR A 124 13.99 10.64 7.06
C TYR A 124 14.70 11.64 7.99
N GLN A 125 15.59 11.16 8.86
CA GLN A 125 16.39 12.02 9.76
C GLN A 125 17.39 12.88 8.99
N LEU A 126 17.96 12.36 7.90
CA LEU A 126 18.84 13.10 7.00
C LEU A 126 18.09 14.27 6.35
N SER A 127 16.86 14.04 5.86
CA SER A 127 16.04 15.12 5.27
C SER A 127 15.51 16.11 6.30
N LYS A 128 15.14 15.64 7.50
CA LYS A 128 14.56 16.47 8.56
C LYS A 128 15.07 15.99 9.92
N PRO A 129 16.07 16.67 10.50
CA PRO A 129 16.57 16.35 11.83
C PRO A 129 15.43 16.30 12.85
N ASN A 130 15.49 15.34 13.77
CA ASN A 130 14.48 15.11 14.80
C ASN A 130 13.08 14.74 14.29
N TYR A 131 12.92 14.24 13.06
CA TYR A 131 11.64 13.71 12.58
C TYR A 131 11.04 12.66 13.54
N LYS A 132 9.80 12.88 13.97
CA LYS A 132 9.05 12.01 14.91
C LYS A 132 7.89 11.25 14.26
N GLY A 133 7.59 11.51 12.99
CA GLY A 133 6.51 10.85 12.26
C GLY A 133 6.84 9.43 11.84
N ARG A 134 5.89 8.78 11.16
CA ARG A 134 6.10 7.44 10.58
C ARG A 134 7.00 7.55 9.36
N CYS A 135 8.05 6.74 9.32
CA CYS A 135 8.95 6.63 8.17
C CYS A 135 8.34 5.58 7.20
N THR A 136 7.52 6.03 6.25
CA THR A 136 6.74 5.17 5.35
C THR A 136 7.36 5.10 3.96
N VAL A 137 7.00 4.05 3.21
CA VAL A 137 7.20 3.99 1.76
C VAL A 137 5.87 4.26 1.05
N PRO A 138 5.87 4.81 -0.18
CA PRO A 138 7.03 5.22 -0.96
C PRO A 138 7.68 6.52 -0.47
N VAL A 139 8.94 6.74 -0.84
CA VAL A 139 9.63 8.04 -0.70
C VAL A 139 10.20 8.45 -2.04
N LEU A 140 9.83 9.64 -2.52
CA LEU A 140 10.52 10.31 -3.63
C LEU A 140 11.61 11.21 -3.06
N TRP A 141 12.85 10.85 -3.32
CA TRP A 141 14.05 11.48 -2.79
C TRP A 141 14.75 12.30 -3.86
N ASP A 142 15.20 13.51 -3.50
CA ASP A 142 16.06 14.33 -4.34
C ASP A 142 17.53 14.18 -3.93
N LYS A 143 18.35 13.61 -4.82
CA LYS A 143 19.78 13.42 -4.58
C LYS A 143 20.57 14.74 -4.55
N LYS A 144 20.04 15.82 -5.13
CA LYS A 144 20.70 17.12 -5.21
C LYS A 144 20.57 17.89 -3.89
N THR A 145 19.35 18.02 -3.37
CA THR A 145 19.08 18.72 -2.10
C THR A 145 19.24 17.83 -0.88
N LYS A 146 19.34 16.50 -1.06
CA LYS A 146 19.38 15.51 0.03
C LYS A 146 18.14 15.61 0.92
N THR A 147 16.98 15.79 0.30
CA THR A 147 15.69 15.88 0.99
C THR A 147 14.65 14.95 0.40
N ILE A 148 13.66 14.61 1.23
CA ILE A 148 12.43 13.99 0.78
C ILE A 148 11.60 15.05 0.05
N VAL A 149 11.29 14.80 -1.21
CA VAL A 149 10.36 15.63 -1.98
C VAL A 149 8.94 15.31 -1.55
N ASN A 150 8.58 14.03 -1.62
CA ASN A 150 7.22 13.59 -1.39
C ASN A 150 7.19 12.18 -0.80
N ASN A 151 6.28 11.91 0.13
CA ASN A 151 6.03 10.57 0.66
C ASN A 151 4.56 10.14 0.59
N GLU A 152 3.75 10.89 -0.17
CA GLU A 152 2.35 10.58 -0.47
C GLU A 152 2.24 9.90 -1.83
N SER A 153 1.89 8.61 -1.82
CA SER A 153 1.85 7.79 -3.04
C SER A 153 0.92 8.35 -4.13
N SER A 154 -0.19 8.99 -3.74
CA SER A 154 -1.18 9.53 -4.68
C SER A 154 -0.69 10.79 -5.38
N GLU A 155 0.11 11.62 -4.71
CA GLU A 155 0.77 12.77 -5.32
C GLU A 155 1.96 12.32 -6.18
N ILE A 156 2.77 11.38 -5.69
CA ILE A 156 3.95 10.89 -6.44
C ILE A 156 3.54 10.33 -7.80
N ILE A 157 2.46 9.54 -7.90
CA ILE A 157 2.04 9.01 -9.20
C ILE A 157 1.58 10.11 -10.18
N ILE A 158 1.05 11.23 -9.69
CA ILE A 158 0.71 12.39 -10.52
C ILE A 158 2.00 13.08 -11.00
N LEU A 159 2.97 13.29 -10.10
CA LEU A 159 4.28 13.84 -10.44
C LEU A 159 4.99 13.01 -11.51
N LEU A 160 5.01 11.68 -11.36
CA LEU A 160 5.59 10.75 -12.33
C LEU A 160 4.85 10.79 -13.69
N ASN A 161 3.53 10.96 -13.67
CA ASN A 161 2.71 11.03 -14.89
C ASN A 161 2.96 12.33 -15.67
N ASN A 162 3.08 13.46 -14.97
CA ASN A 162 3.06 14.80 -15.58
C ASN A 162 4.47 15.38 -15.80
N GLU A 163 5.29 15.39 -14.75
CA GLU A 163 6.48 16.26 -14.70
C GLU A 163 7.69 15.69 -15.44
N PHE A 164 7.70 14.38 -15.71
CA PHE A 164 8.83 13.69 -16.34
C PHE A 164 8.58 13.35 -17.82
N ASN A 165 7.54 13.91 -18.45
CA ASN A 165 7.19 13.59 -19.84
C ASN A 165 8.34 13.76 -20.83
N GLN A 166 9.21 14.78 -20.65
CA GLN A 166 10.37 15.01 -21.51
C GLN A 166 11.43 13.90 -21.46
N PHE A 167 11.42 13.04 -20.43
CA PHE A 167 12.36 11.93 -20.25
C PHE A 167 11.69 10.56 -20.40
N ALA A 168 10.36 10.51 -20.49
CA ALA A 168 9.57 9.29 -20.53
C ALA A 168 9.65 8.63 -21.91
N LYS A 169 9.89 7.31 -21.96
CA LYS A 169 9.76 6.55 -23.23
C LYS A 169 8.33 6.60 -23.77
N ASN A 170 7.34 6.63 -22.85
CA ASN A 170 5.91 6.72 -23.17
C ASN A 170 5.36 8.09 -22.77
N ALA A 171 5.96 9.17 -23.29
CA ALA A 171 5.56 10.55 -22.98
C ALA A 171 4.08 10.85 -23.31
N HIS A 172 3.55 10.24 -24.38
CA HIS A 172 2.16 10.41 -24.82
C HIS A 172 1.12 9.72 -23.91
N LEU A 173 1.53 8.75 -23.08
CA LEU A 173 0.63 8.08 -22.15
C LEU A 173 0.26 9.05 -21.03
N ASN A 174 -1.01 9.46 -20.96
CA ASN A 174 -1.53 10.28 -19.86
C ASN A 174 -2.56 9.50 -19.05
N LEU A 175 -2.21 9.12 -17.82
CA LEU A 175 -3.07 8.36 -16.92
C LEU A 175 -4.00 9.26 -16.09
N TYR A 176 -3.89 10.59 -16.24
CA TYR A 176 -4.60 11.59 -15.44
C TYR A 176 -4.83 12.88 -16.23
N SER A 177 -5.47 12.75 -17.39
CA SER A 177 -5.78 13.86 -18.28
C SER A 177 -6.89 14.74 -17.72
N ASP A 178 -6.86 16.04 -18.05
CA ASP A 178 -7.78 17.03 -17.48
C ASP A 178 -9.25 16.74 -17.78
N ASP A 179 -9.55 16.18 -18.95
CA ASP A 179 -10.88 15.77 -19.39
C ASP A 179 -11.44 14.59 -18.57
N LEU A 180 -10.58 13.70 -18.07
CA LEU A 180 -11.00 12.53 -17.29
C LEU A 180 -10.96 12.75 -15.78
N LYS A 181 -10.40 13.86 -15.28
CA LYS A 181 -10.34 14.15 -13.83
C LYS A 181 -11.71 14.10 -13.17
N ILE A 182 -12.74 14.61 -13.85
CA ILE A 182 -14.11 14.62 -13.33
C ILE A 182 -14.68 13.21 -13.10
N GLU A 183 -14.18 12.21 -13.84
CA GLU A 183 -14.54 10.81 -13.66
C GLU A 183 -13.58 10.09 -12.69
N ILE A 184 -12.29 10.42 -12.75
CA ILE A 184 -11.22 9.77 -11.97
C ILE A 184 -11.33 10.13 -10.48
N ASP A 185 -11.59 11.39 -10.14
CA ASP A 185 -11.54 11.88 -8.75
C ASP A 185 -12.61 11.26 -7.85
N PRO A 186 -13.89 11.13 -8.28
CA PRO A 186 -14.89 10.40 -7.51
C PRO A 186 -14.50 8.94 -7.26
N TRP A 187 -13.91 8.26 -8.25
CA TRP A 187 -13.40 6.90 -8.07
C TRP A 187 -12.23 6.86 -7.08
N ASN A 188 -11.28 7.78 -7.21
CA ASN A 188 -10.13 7.88 -6.32
C ASN A 188 -10.52 8.02 -4.85
N GLU A 189 -11.53 8.85 -4.56
CA GLU A 189 -12.07 9.03 -3.21
C GLU A 189 -12.71 7.73 -2.69
N LYS A 190 -13.65 7.14 -3.44
CA LYS A 190 -14.30 5.88 -3.05
C LYS A 190 -13.28 4.77 -2.82
N ILE A 191 -12.36 4.60 -3.76
CA ILE A 191 -11.34 3.55 -3.75
C ILE A 191 -10.37 3.76 -2.59
N TYR A 192 -9.95 4.99 -2.29
CA TYR A 192 -9.11 5.24 -1.12
C TYR A 192 -9.83 4.88 0.18
N HIS A 193 -11.01 5.45 0.42
CA HIS A 193 -11.70 5.33 1.71
C HIS A 193 -12.21 3.91 1.99
N HIS A 194 -12.77 3.26 0.97
CA HIS A 194 -13.47 1.98 1.13
C HIS A 194 -12.70 0.76 0.65
N ILE A 195 -11.75 0.91 -0.29
CA ILE A 195 -10.99 -0.24 -0.82
C ILE A 195 -9.57 -0.23 -0.24
N ASN A 196 -8.73 0.73 -0.66
CA ASN A 196 -7.31 0.76 -0.32
C ASN A 196 -7.07 0.90 1.17
N ASN A 197 -7.75 1.84 1.82
CA ASN A 197 -7.70 1.98 3.28
C ASN A 197 -8.74 1.10 3.97
N GLY A 198 -9.84 0.75 3.29
CA GLY A 198 -10.91 -0.07 3.85
C GLY A 198 -10.46 -1.47 4.26
N VAL A 199 -9.60 -2.14 3.48
CA VAL A 199 -9.03 -3.44 3.88
C VAL A 199 -8.19 -3.33 5.16
N TYR A 200 -7.43 -2.23 5.34
CA TYR A 200 -6.70 -2.00 6.59
C TYR A 200 -7.64 -1.65 7.74
N ARG A 201 -8.72 -0.89 7.49
CA ARG A 201 -9.76 -0.63 8.49
C ARG A 201 -10.42 -1.94 8.98
N CYS A 202 -10.62 -2.91 8.09
CA CYS A 202 -11.09 -4.25 8.47
C CYS A 202 -10.03 -4.98 9.31
N GLY A 203 -8.81 -5.12 8.78
CA GLY A 203 -7.76 -5.92 9.41
C GLY A 203 -7.27 -5.36 10.75
N PHE A 204 -7.34 -4.04 10.94
CA PHE A 204 -6.87 -3.35 12.14
C PHE A 204 -7.98 -2.91 13.09
N ALA A 205 -9.25 -3.24 12.81
CA ALA A 205 -10.34 -2.95 13.72
C ALA A 205 -10.12 -3.61 15.08
N GLN A 206 -10.34 -2.84 16.16
CA GLN A 206 -10.22 -3.33 17.54
C GLN A 206 -11.57 -3.64 18.19
N THR A 207 -12.66 -3.38 17.48
CA THR A 207 -14.04 -3.66 17.89
C THR A 207 -14.81 -4.33 16.75
N GLN A 208 -15.80 -5.14 17.10
CA GLN A 208 -16.66 -5.82 16.12
C GLN A 208 -17.43 -4.81 15.25
N SER A 209 -17.93 -3.73 15.86
CA SER A 209 -18.67 -2.69 15.15
C SER A 209 -17.82 -1.94 14.12
N ALA A 210 -16.57 -1.59 14.47
CA ALA A 210 -15.66 -0.94 13.54
C ALA A 210 -15.29 -1.85 12.36
N TYR A 211 -15.09 -3.15 12.63
CA TYR A 211 -14.87 -4.14 11.58
C TYR A 211 -16.08 -4.26 10.64
N GLU A 212 -17.29 -4.39 11.18
CA GLU A 212 -18.50 -4.54 10.37
C GLU A 212 -18.78 -3.31 9.50
N GLU A 213 -18.58 -2.10 10.04
CA GLU A 213 -18.73 -0.87 9.27
C GLU A 213 -17.75 -0.83 8.10
N ALA A 214 -16.47 -1.12 8.36
CA ALA A 214 -15.43 -1.13 7.34
C ALA A 214 -15.69 -2.20 6.27
N CYS A 215 -16.07 -3.41 6.70
CA CYS A 215 -16.30 -4.55 5.82
C CYS A 215 -17.54 -4.34 4.93
N LYS A 216 -18.65 -3.85 5.50
CA LYS A 216 -19.85 -3.48 4.72
C LYS A 216 -19.55 -2.39 3.68
N GLY A 217 -18.79 -1.37 4.07
CA GLY A 217 -18.36 -0.31 3.16
C GLY A 217 -17.46 -0.82 2.02
N LEU A 218 -16.51 -1.70 2.34
CA LEU A 218 -15.61 -2.34 1.38
C LEU A 218 -16.40 -3.10 0.31
N PHE A 219 -17.26 -4.03 0.72
CA PHE A 219 -17.99 -4.88 -0.23
C PHE A 219 -19.05 -4.11 -1.03
N LYS A 220 -19.68 -3.10 -0.43
CA LYS A 220 -20.56 -2.20 -1.19
C LYS A 220 -19.84 -1.54 -2.37
N ILE A 221 -18.61 -1.03 -2.15
CA ILE A 221 -17.85 -0.39 -3.23
C ILE A 221 -17.29 -1.42 -4.22
N LEU A 222 -16.92 -2.63 -3.78
CA LEU A 222 -16.56 -3.71 -4.71
C LEU A 222 -17.72 -4.08 -5.64
N ASP A 223 -18.95 -4.14 -5.11
CA ASP A 223 -20.15 -4.40 -5.92
C ASP A 223 -20.47 -3.24 -6.89
N GLU A 224 -20.27 -1.98 -6.47
CA GLU A 224 -20.38 -0.80 -7.35
C GLU A 224 -19.34 -0.87 -8.50
N ILE A 225 -18.10 -1.25 -8.21
CA ILE A 225 -17.04 -1.39 -9.21
C ILE A 225 -17.36 -2.55 -10.17
N GLU A 226 -17.80 -3.70 -9.65
CA GLU A 226 -18.22 -4.86 -10.45
C GLU A 226 -19.30 -4.48 -11.47
N ALA A 227 -20.32 -3.74 -11.02
CA ALA A 227 -21.38 -3.23 -11.89
C ALA A 227 -20.83 -2.26 -12.95
N ASN A 228 -19.97 -1.32 -12.56
CA ASN A 228 -19.33 -0.39 -13.51
C ASN A 228 -18.52 -1.10 -14.59
N LEU A 229 -17.78 -2.15 -14.21
CA LEU A 229 -16.92 -2.94 -15.10
C LEU A 229 -17.69 -3.90 -16.03
N THR A 230 -19.02 -3.95 -15.92
CA THR A 230 -19.87 -4.67 -16.90
C THR A 230 -19.85 -3.99 -18.26
N ASN A 231 -19.88 -2.65 -18.27
CA ASN A 231 -19.96 -1.86 -19.50
C ASN A 231 -18.64 -1.17 -19.85
N ASN A 232 -17.65 -1.22 -18.94
CA ASN A 232 -16.39 -0.53 -19.11
C ASN A 232 -15.21 -1.50 -18.96
N ARG A 233 -14.20 -1.33 -19.82
CA ARG A 233 -12.97 -2.11 -19.70
C ARG A 233 -12.22 -1.76 -18.40
N TYR A 234 -12.14 -0.47 -18.09
CA TYR A 234 -11.51 0.13 -16.90
C TYR A 234 -12.51 1.03 -16.15
N LEU A 235 -12.09 1.67 -15.05
CA LEU A 235 -13.02 2.44 -14.21
C LEU A 235 -13.66 3.65 -14.92
N CYS A 236 -12.90 4.31 -15.80
CA CYS A 236 -13.31 5.50 -16.56
C CYS A 236 -13.41 5.20 -18.06
N GLY A 237 -14.05 4.07 -18.42
CA GLY A 237 -14.27 3.67 -19.80
C GLY A 237 -13.20 2.73 -20.35
N ASN A 238 -12.61 3.06 -21.51
CA ASN A 238 -11.75 2.15 -22.27
C ASN A 238 -10.24 2.36 -22.07
N ASN A 239 -9.85 3.45 -21.39
CA ASN A 239 -8.45 3.80 -21.16
C ASN A 239 -8.07 3.56 -19.70
N LEU A 240 -6.82 3.12 -19.50
CA LEU A 240 -6.25 2.96 -18.16
C LEU A 240 -5.96 4.33 -17.54
N THR A 241 -6.35 4.50 -16.27
CA THR A 241 -6.15 5.75 -15.52
C THR A 241 -5.43 5.52 -14.19
N LEU A 242 -5.06 6.60 -13.48
CA LEU A 242 -4.51 6.49 -12.13
C LEU A 242 -5.50 5.90 -11.11
N ALA A 243 -6.82 5.99 -11.33
CA ALA A 243 -7.80 5.28 -10.50
C ALA A 243 -7.61 3.77 -10.60
N ASP A 244 -7.32 3.28 -11.81
CA ASP A 244 -7.10 1.86 -12.04
C ASP A 244 -5.83 1.35 -11.36
N ILE A 245 -4.75 2.13 -11.44
CA ILE A 245 -3.50 1.83 -10.73
C ILE A 245 -3.74 1.75 -9.21
N ARG A 246 -4.50 2.71 -8.66
CA ARG A 246 -4.83 2.74 -7.24
C ARG A 246 -5.64 1.52 -6.82
N LEU A 247 -6.59 1.07 -7.64
CA LEU A 247 -7.42 -0.10 -7.37
C LEU A 247 -6.63 -1.41 -7.50
N PHE A 248 -5.92 -1.60 -8.61
CA PHE A 248 -5.18 -2.82 -8.94
C PHE A 248 -4.25 -3.25 -7.81
N THR A 249 -3.50 -2.30 -7.24
CA THR A 249 -2.56 -2.59 -6.16
C THR A 249 -3.19 -3.23 -4.92
N THR A 250 -4.48 -2.97 -4.66
CA THR A 250 -5.25 -3.65 -3.61
C THR A 250 -5.83 -4.98 -4.10
N LEU A 251 -6.44 -5.02 -5.29
CA LEU A 251 -7.08 -6.23 -5.82
C LEU A 251 -6.10 -7.41 -5.95
N ILE A 252 -4.89 -7.16 -6.47
CA ILE A 252 -3.85 -8.20 -6.63
C ILE A 252 -3.38 -8.81 -5.30
N ARG A 253 -3.66 -8.14 -4.17
CA ARG A 253 -3.33 -8.60 -2.81
C ARG A 253 -4.55 -9.17 -2.07
N PHE A 254 -5.75 -9.02 -2.62
CA PHE A 254 -6.98 -9.26 -1.90
C PHE A 254 -7.14 -10.72 -1.51
N ASP A 255 -7.17 -11.63 -2.48
CA ASP A 255 -7.44 -13.05 -2.24
C ASP A 255 -6.29 -13.73 -1.48
N ILE A 256 -5.04 -13.30 -1.72
CA ILE A 256 -3.86 -13.91 -1.11
C ILE A 256 -3.56 -13.42 0.31
N VAL A 257 -4.04 -12.22 0.69
CA VAL A 257 -3.74 -11.59 1.98
C VAL A 257 -5.01 -11.07 2.65
N TYR A 258 -5.70 -10.10 2.05
CA TYR A 258 -6.74 -9.34 2.75
C TYR A 258 -7.96 -10.18 3.12
N TYR A 259 -8.32 -11.12 2.26
CA TYR A 259 -9.43 -12.04 2.49
C TYR A 259 -9.28 -12.77 3.84
N SER A 260 -8.13 -13.39 4.07
CA SER A 260 -7.88 -14.20 5.27
C SER A 260 -7.31 -13.36 6.43
N LEU A 261 -6.18 -12.67 6.21
CA LEU A 261 -5.47 -11.98 7.29
C LEU A 261 -6.27 -10.79 7.82
N PHE A 262 -6.88 -10.00 6.94
CA PHE A 262 -7.68 -8.83 7.30
C PHE A 262 -9.18 -9.13 7.44
N LYS A 263 -9.57 -10.41 7.32
CA LYS A 263 -10.95 -10.86 7.44
C LYS A 263 -11.88 -10.19 6.43
N CYS A 264 -11.38 -9.80 5.26
CA CYS A 264 -12.21 -9.27 4.17
C CYS A 264 -12.90 -10.44 3.44
N SER A 265 -13.68 -11.24 4.18
CA SER A 265 -14.04 -12.60 3.79
C SER A 265 -15.51 -12.78 3.42
N VAL A 266 -16.16 -11.75 2.86
CA VAL A 266 -17.54 -11.88 2.35
C VAL A 266 -17.53 -12.59 0.99
N LYS A 267 -16.59 -12.22 0.12
CA LYS A 267 -16.43 -12.78 -1.23
C LYS A 267 -14.99 -12.56 -1.72
N MET A 268 -14.42 -13.50 -2.48
CA MET A 268 -13.09 -13.33 -3.09
C MET A 268 -13.21 -12.53 -4.41
N ILE A 269 -12.14 -11.86 -4.83
CA ILE A 269 -12.07 -11.15 -6.12
C ILE A 269 -12.28 -12.11 -7.29
N LYS A 270 -11.72 -13.33 -7.23
CA LYS A 270 -11.95 -14.35 -8.26
C LYS A 270 -13.42 -14.73 -8.47
N ASP A 271 -14.29 -14.47 -7.49
CA ASP A 271 -15.73 -14.76 -7.57
C ASP A 271 -16.53 -13.58 -8.18
N TYR A 272 -15.85 -12.46 -8.49
CA TYR A 272 -16.39 -11.33 -9.23
C TYR A 272 -15.92 -11.40 -10.69
N PRO A 273 -16.79 -11.74 -11.65
CA PRO A 273 -16.36 -11.96 -13.03
C PRO A 273 -15.74 -10.72 -13.69
N ASN A 274 -16.30 -9.52 -13.51
CA ASN A 274 -15.77 -8.32 -14.14
C ASN A 274 -14.49 -7.82 -13.45
N LEU A 275 -14.42 -7.86 -12.12
CA LEU A 275 -13.19 -7.57 -11.37
C LEU A 275 -12.06 -8.56 -11.69
N SER A 276 -12.37 -9.84 -11.90
CA SER A 276 -11.39 -10.85 -12.31
C SER A 276 -10.83 -10.56 -13.70
N ARG A 277 -11.72 -10.32 -14.68
CA ARG A 277 -11.32 -9.86 -16.02
C ARG A 277 -10.45 -8.60 -15.94
N TYR A 278 -10.89 -7.62 -15.17
CA TYR A 278 -10.20 -6.35 -14.99
C TYR A 278 -8.80 -6.52 -14.38
N LEU A 279 -8.68 -7.39 -13.36
CA LEU A 279 -7.40 -7.71 -12.74
C LEU A 279 -6.45 -8.35 -13.75
N ASP A 280 -6.95 -9.31 -14.55
CA ASP A 280 -6.19 -9.97 -15.60
C ASP A 280 -5.78 -9.02 -16.72
N ASP A 281 -6.68 -8.13 -17.16
CA ASP A 281 -6.40 -7.11 -18.18
C ASP A 281 -5.20 -6.25 -17.79
N ILE A 282 -5.17 -5.74 -16.55
CA ILE A 282 -4.05 -4.92 -16.05
C ILE A 282 -2.81 -5.76 -15.82
N ASN A 283 -2.96 -6.98 -15.30
CA ASN A 283 -1.84 -7.88 -15.03
C ASN A 283 -1.13 -8.34 -16.33
N ASN A 284 -1.84 -8.34 -17.45
CA ASN A 284 -1.30 -8.70 -18.77
C ASN A 284 -0.70 -7.52 -19.51
N LEU A 285 -0.77 -6.30 -18.98
CA LEU A 285 0.00 -5.18 -19.51
C LEU A 285 1.50 -5.47 -19.40
N SER A 286 2.25 -5.07 -20.43
CA SER A 286 3.68 -5.32 -20.50
C SER A 286 4.39 -4.75 -19.26
N TYR A 287 5.31 -5.55 -18.71
CA TYR A 287 6.16 -5.21 -17.56
C TYR A 287 5.47 -5.01 -16.20
N ILE A 288 4.13 -5.04 -16.10
CA ILE A 288 3.42 -4.93 -14.80
C ILE A 288 3.75 -6.10 -13.87
N LYS A 289 3.93 -7.32 -14.39
CA LYS A 289 4.35 -8.48 -13.58
C LYS A 289 5.73 -8.29 -12.92
N ASN A 290 6.54 -7.34 -13.38
CA ASN A 290 7.85 -7.06 -12.80
C ASN A 290 7.78 -6.06 -11.63
N THR A 291 6.60 -5.49 -11.32
CA THR A 291 6.45 -4.46 -10.28
C THR A 291 6.01 -5.02 -8.93
N TYR A 292 5.76 -6.33 -8.82
CA TYR A 292 5.37 -6.99 -7.58
C TYR A 292 5.84 -8.45 -7.53
N ASP A 293 5.91 -9.00 -6.32
CA ASP A 293 6.10 -10.43 -6.09
C ASP A 293 5.07 -10.91 -5.05
N LEU A 294 4.14 -11.79 -5.47
CA LEU A 294 3.07 -12.29 -4.60
C LEU A 294 3.60 -13.11 -3.42
N ASN A 295 4.70 -13.83 -3.59
CA ASN A 295 5.32 -14.60 -2.52
C ASN A 295 5.95 -13.67 -1.49
N MET A 296 6.64 -12.62 -1.93
CA MET A 296 7.18 -11.59 -1.01
C MET A 296 6.06 -10.82 -0.30
N ILE A 297 4.97 -10.49 -1.02
CA ILE A 297 3.77 -9.90 -0.43
C ILE A 297 3.21 -10.82 0.66
N LYS A 298 2.94 -12.10 0.37
CA LYS A 298 2.43 -13.06 1.37
C LYS A 298 3.38 -13.15 2.57
N LYS A 299 4.68 -13.34 2.33
CA LYS A 299 5.69 -13.43 3.39
C LYS A 299 5.70 -12.20 4.29
N ASP A 300 5.64 -11.01 3.71
CA ASP A 300 5.65 -9.78 4.50
C ASP A 300 4.38 -9.64 5.35
N TYR A 301 3.19 -9.73 4.74
CA TYR A 301 1.95 -9.50 5.46
C TYR A 301 1.72 -10.52 6.58
N TYR A 302 1.93 -11.81 6.32
CA TYR A 302 1.74 -12.84 7.33
C TYR A 302 2.90 -12.93 8.34
N GLY A 303 4.12 -12.53 7.95
CA GLY A 303 5.31 -12.64 8.79
C GLY A 303 5.61 -11.42 9.65
N ASN A 304 5.29 -10.20 9.18
CA ASN A 304 5.76 -8.96 9.80
C ASN A 304 4.65 -8.09 10.41
N LEU A 305 3.38 -8.36 10.13
CA LEU A 305 2.26 -7.63 10.75
C LEU A 305 1.90 -8.20 12.13
N PHE A 306 2.88 -8.40 13.01
CA PHE A 306 2.60 -8.72 14.40
C PHE A 306 1.92 -7.51 15.09
N PRO A 307 0.81 -7.69 15.82
CA PRO A 307 0.26 -8.95 16.36
C PRO A 307 -0.92 -9.57 15.57
N LEU A 308 -1.17 -9.20 14.31
CA LEU A 308 -2.29 -9.75 13.53
C LEU A 308 -2.18 -11.25 13.27
N ASN A 309 -0.97 -11.74 13.00
CA ASN A 309 -0.69 -13.16 12.84
C ASN A 309 0.43 -13.60 13.78
N PRO A 310 0.12 -13.88 15.07
CA PRO A 310 1.12 -14.23 16.06
C PRO A 310 1.95 -15.46 15.72
N SER A 311 1.37 -16.39 14.96
CA SER A 311 2.02 -17.65 14.59
C SER A 311 3.11 -17.46 13.52
N GLY A 312 3.05 -16.37 12.74
CA GLY A 312 3.88 -16.17 11.56
C GLY A 312 3.63 -17.19 10.44
N ILE A 313 2.62 -18.07 10.56
CA ILE A 313 2.31 -19.08 9.54
C ILE A 313 1.76 -18.38 8.30
N ILE A 314 2.32 -18.74 7.14
CA ILE A 314 1.93 -18.22 5.84
C ILE A 314 1.09 -19.31 5.14
N PRO A 315 -0.17 -19.02 4.75
CA PRO A 315 -1.00 -19.96 3.99
C PRO A 315 -0.36 -20.35 2.65
N LEU A 316 -0.54 -21.59 2.21
CA LEU A 316 -0.03 -22.09 0.91
C LEU A 316 -0.61 -21.34 -0.28
#